data_AF-A0A1F9RAN5-F1
#
_entry.id   AF-A0A1F9RAN5-F1
#
_cell.length_a   1.000
_cell.length_b   1.000
_cell.length_c   1.000
_cell.angle_alpha   90.00
_cell.angle_beta   90.00
_cell.angle_gamma   90.00
#
_symmetry.space_group_name_H-M   'P 1'
#
loop_
_entity.id
_entity.type
_entity.pdbx_description
1 polymer ?
#
loop_
_entity_poly.entity_id
_entity_poly.type
_entity_poly.pdbx_seq_one_letter_code
_entity_poly.pdbx_strand_id
1 'polypeptide(L)'
;MSRIAILGILLFLSASASAKTPATAEPEKTHAREKHKTAEEIQELRDTAKPLVELRKRQGTEMSVLKRAQVAEKKQLRQRLSGAEPAVRAKAMSDLIKKHRAAFNKARAANKAESDKFVKNNPGTERAYKELLYSGLRVEESSAALVGIGTPKQ
;
A
#
# COMPACT_ATOMS: atom_id res chain seq x y z
N MET A 1 -51.10 -2.34 12.16
CA MET A 1 -50.74 -1.82 10.83
C MET A 1 -49.90 -0.56 11.03
N SER A 2 -48.60 -0.64 10.76
CA SER A 2 -47.64 0.43 11.05
C SER A 2 -47.46 1.35 9.85
N ARG A 3 -47.72 2.65 10.04
CA ARG A 3 -47.32 3.72 9.13
C ARG A 3 -46.95 4.94 9.96
N ILE A 4 -45.66 5.16 10.18
CA ILE A 4 -45.14 6.46 10.62
C ILE A 4 -44.56 7.11 9.38
N ALA A 5 -45.18 8.22 9.00
CA ALA A 5 -44.79 9.10 7.92
C ALA A 5 -43.56 9.93 8.31
N ILE A 6 -42.81 10.31 7.29
CA ILE A 6 -41.49 10.94 7.31
C ILE A 6 -41.64 12.47 7.39
N LEU A 7 -40.54 13.14 7.74
CA LEU A 7 -40.21 14.58 7.60
C LEU A 7 -40.79 15.46 8.71
N GLY A 8 -40.02 16.33 9.36
CA GLY A 8 -38.66 16.80 9.15
C GLY A 8 -38.46 18.03 10.05
N ILE A 9 -37.38 18.77 9.80
CA ILE A 9 -37.01 20.07 10.40
C ILE A 9 -35.95 19.97 11.50
N LEU A 10 -34.71 19.88 11.01
CA LEU A 10 -33.59 20.78 11.33
C LEU A 10 -33.64 21.50 12.69
N LEU A 11 -32.94 20.92 13.65
CA LEU A 11 -32.35 21.65 14.78
C LEU A 11 -31.11 22.39 14.28
N PHE A 12 -31.28 23.66 13.90
CA PHE A 12 -30.18 24.61 13.68
C PHE A 12 -30.27 25.71 14.73
N LEU A 13 -29.90 25.37 15.97
CA LEU A 13 -29.65 26.33 17.05
C LEU A 13 -28.29 25.99 17.68
N SER A 14 -27.30 26.86 17.43
CA SER A 14 -26.13 27.16 18.28
C SER A 14 -25.20 28.06 17.44
N ALA A 15 -25.42 29.37 17.49
CA ALA A 15 -24.65 30.28 18.34
C ALA A 15 -23.24 30.57 17.79
N SER A 16 -23.14 31.64 17.00
CA SER A 16 -21.89 32.29 16.62
C SER A 16 -21.33 33.06 17.81
N ALA A 17 -20.60 32.38 18.69
CA ALA A 17 -19.78 33.02 19.71
C ALA A 17 -18.34 33.11 19.18
N SER A 18 -17.92 34.35 18.90
CA SER A 18 -16.55 34.73 18.58
C SER A 18 -15.63 34.37 19.74
N ALA A 19 -14.85 33.30 19.57
CA ALA A 19 -13.78 32.92 20.49
C ALA A 19 -12.45 33.02 19.74
N LYS A 20 -11.67 34.02 20.14
CA LYS A 20 -10.29 34.29 19.77
C LYS A 20 -9.45 33.01 19.93
N THR A 21 -9.20 32.31 18.83
CA THR A 21 -8.40 31.08 18.82
C THR A 21 -6.92 31.51 18.74
N PRO A 22 -6.06 31.08 19.67
CA PRO A 22 -4.64 31.41 19.64
C PRO A 22 -3.97 30.71 18.46
N ALA A 23 -2.90 31.33 17.96
CA ALA A 23 -2.09 30.91 16.83
C ALA A 23 -1.98 29.38 16.72
N THR A 24 -2.46 28.85 15.60
CA THR A 24 -2.04 27.54 15.09
C THR A 24 -0.52 27.58 14.98
N ALA A 25 0.14 26.95 15.94
CA ALA A 25 1.53 26.52 15.78
C ALA A 25 1.55 25.66 14.52
N GLU A 26 2.24 26.13 13.49
CA GLU A 26 2.59 25.27 12.37
C GLU A 26 3.30 24.05 12.94
N PRO A 27 2.97 22.82 12.49
CA PRO A 27 3.78 21.68 12.85
C PRO A 27 5.15 21.90 12.22
N GLU A 28 6.11 22.39 13.02
CA GLU A 28 7.52 22.31 12.72
C GLU A 28 7.82 20.85 12.42
N LYS A 29 7.89 20.53 11.12
CA LYS A 29 8.59 19.36 10.63
C LYS A 29 10.04 19.59 10.98
N THR A 30 10.40 19.27 12.21
CA THR A 30 11.77 19.08 12.64
C THR A 30 12.32 17.94 11.80
N HIS A 31 12.87 18.29 10.64
CA HIS A 31 13.73 17.44 9.86
C HIS A 31 14.79 16.93 10.83
N ALA A 32 14.67 15.65 11.20
CA ALA A 32 15.68 14.96 11.97
C ALA A 32 17.01 15.16 11.23
N ARG A 33 17.86 15.97 11.85
CA ARG A 33 19.23 16.32 11.47
C ARG A 33 19.84 15.21 10.60
N GLU A 34 19.87 15.44 9.29
CA GLU A 34 20.52 14.56 8.32
C GLU A 34 22.03 14.55 8.63
N LYS A 35 22.46 13.60 9.46
CA LYS A 35 23.85 13.16 9.39
C LYS A 35 23.98 12.52 8.01
N HIS A 36 24.70 13.19 7.11
CA HIS A 36 25.10 12.59 5.84
C HIS A 36 25.78 11.27 6.15
N LYS A 37 25.12 10.17 5.83
CA LYS A 37 25.67 8.83 6.01
C LYS A 37 26.76 8.60 4.97
N THR A 38 27.82 7.91 5.37
CA THR A 38 28.86 7.51 4.43
C THR A 38 28.33 6.45 3.47
N ALA A 39 29.00 6.26 2.33
CA ALA A 39 28.60 5.22 1.39
C ALA A 39 28.65 3.80 2.01
N GLU A 40 29.59 3.58 2.93
CA GLU A 40 29.76 2.32 3.66
C GLU A 40 28.58 2.06 4.62
N GLU A 41 28.17 3.07 5.39
CA GLU A 41 27.00 2.99 6.29
C GLU A 41 25.71 2.72 5.50
N ILE A 42 25.56 3.34 4.33
CA ILE A 42 24.41 3.09 3.45
C ILE A 42 24.42 1.65 2.94
N GLN A 43 25.58 1.12 2.58
CA GLN A 43 25.71 -0.24 2.10
C GLN A 43 25.39 -1.26 3.19
N GLU A 44 25.89 -1.06 4.41
CA GLU A 44 25.57 -1.89 5.57
C GLU A 44 24.05 -1.91 5.86
N LEU A 45 23.40 -0.76 5.78
CA LEU A 45 21.95 -0.66 5.94
C LEU A 45 21.20 -1.41 4.85
N ARG A 46 21.68 -1.36 3.60
CA ARG A 46 21.09 -2.13 2.49
C ARG A 46 21.24 -3.62 2.70
N ASP A 47 22.42 -4.07 3.07
CA ASP A 47 22.70 -5.49 3.29
C ASP A 47 21.87 -6.03 4.46
N THR A 48 21.73 -5.24 5.52
CA THR A 48 20.87 -5.57 6.66
C THR A 48 19.37 -5.56 6.30
N ALA A 49 18.92 -4.63 5.46
CA ALA A 49 17.52 -4.54 5.05
C ALA A 49 17.13 -5.56 3.95
N LYS A 50 18.10 -6.08 3.19
CA LYS A 50 17.89 -6.91 2.00
C LYS A 50 16.89 -8.07 2.21
N PRO A 51 16.98 -8.86 3.29
CA PRO A 51 16.02 -9.96 3.52
C PRO A 51 14.56 -9.49 3.61
N LEU A 52 14.31 -8.34 4.23
CA LEU A 52 12.97 -7.76 4.33
C LEU A 52 12.48 -7.21 2.98
N VAL A 53 13.39 -6.65 2.18
CA VAL A 53 13.10 -6.16 0.82
C VAL A 53 12.69 -7.32 -0.09
N GLU A 54 13.44 -8.42 -0.08
CA GLU A 54 13.14 -9.62 -0.86
C GLU A 54 11.80 -10.23 -0.48
N LEU A 55 11.51 -10.32 0.83
CA LEU A 55 10.21 -10.78 1.33
C LEU A 55 9.06 -9.94 0.77
N ARG A 56 9.16 -8.60 0.87
CA ARG A 56 8.15 -7.67 0.38
C ARG A 56 8.01 -7.72 -1.15
N LYS A 57 9.12 -7.91 -1.88
CA LYS A 57 9.12 -8.08 -3.34
C LYS A 57 8.36 -9.33 -3.75
N ARG A 58 8.61 -10.47 -3.09
CA ARG A 58 7.89 -11.73 -3.32
C ARG A 58 6.40 -11.57 -3.06
N GLN A 59 6.03 -11.02 -1.89
CA GLN A 59 4.63 -10.74 -1.53
C GLN A 59 3.95 -9.80 -2.54
N GLY A 60 4.67 -8.79 -3.04
CA GLY A 60 4.19 -7.89 -4.09
C GLY A 60 3.88 -8.63 -5.40
N THR A 61 4.79 -9.52 -5.82
CA THR A 61 4.60 -10.37 -7.01
C THR A 61 3.38 -11.28 -6.87
N GLU A 62 3.24 -11.96 -5.72
CA GLU A 62 2.09 -12.84 -5.44
C GLU A 62 0.76 -12.09 -5.53
N MET A 63 0.68 -10.90 -4.92
CA MET A 63 -0.51 -10.05 -4.99
C MET A 63 -0.79 -9.56 -6.42
N SER A 64 0.24 -9.28 -7.21
CA SER A 64 0.12 -8.91 -8.62
C SER A 64 -0.41 -10.07 -9.47
N VAL A 65 0.11 -11.28 -9.26
CA VAL A 65 -0.40 -12.50 -9.90
C VAL A 65 -1.87 -12.73 -9.55
N LEU A 66 -2.24 -12.61 -8.27
CA LEU A 66 -3.63 -12.74 -7.82
C LEU A 66 -4.54 -11.73 -8.54
N LYS A 67 -4.15 -10.44 -8.60
CA LYS A 67 -4.94 -9.42 -9.31
C LYS A 67 -5.11 -9.75 -10.79
N ARG A 68 -4.06 -10.19 -11.48
CA ARG A 68 -4.11 -10.57 -12.89
C ARG A 68 -5.06 -11.76 -13.12
N ALA A 69 -5.01 -12.77 -12.26
CA ALA A 69 -5.93 -13.91 -12.30
C ALA A 69 -7.39 -13.47 -12.10
N GLN A 70 -7.64 -12.56 -11.14
CA GLN A 70 -8.98 -12.01 -10.90
C GLN A 70 -9.52 -11.22 -12.10
N VAL A 71 -8.67 -10.44 -12.78
CA VAL A 71 -9.05 -9.73 -14.02
C VAL A 71 -9.39 -10.72 -15.14
N ALA A 72 -8.60 -11.79 -15.30
CA ALA A 72 -8.86 -12.83 -16.29
C ALA A 72 -10.19 -13.56 -16.01
N GLU A 73 -10.46 -13.94 -14.76
CA GLU A 73 -11.72 -14.60 -14.36
C GLU A 73 -12.94 -13.70 -14.60
N LYS A 74 -12.82 -12.39 -14.32
CA LYS A 74 -13.87 -11.41 -14.66
C LYS A 74 -14.12 -11.34 -16.17
N LYS A 75 -13.06 -11.34 -16.99
CA LYS A 75 -13.18 -11.33 -18.45
C LYS A 75 -13.89 -12.59 -18.95
N GLN A 76 -13.49 -13.76 -18.46
CA GLN A 76 -14.12 -15.03 -18.80
C GLN A 76 -15.59 -15.08 -18.38
N LEU A 77 -15.93 -14.59 -17.18
CA LEU A 77 -17.31 -14.54 -16.72
C LEU A 77 -18.19 -13.64 -17.60
N ARG A 78 -17.68 -12.46 -17.99
CA ARG A 78 -18.39 -11.56 -18.91
C ARG A 78 -18.65 -12.22 -20.27
N GLN A 79 -17.68 -12.95 -20.80
CA GLN A 79 -17.83 -13.67 -22.07
C GLN A 79 -18.88 -14.78 -21.97
N ARG A 80 -18.86 -15.57 -20.88
CA ARG A 80 -19.85 -16.64 -20.63
C ARG A 80 -21.27 -16.12 -20.45
N LEU A 81 -21.42 -14.90 -19.91
CA LEU A 81 -22.72 -14.30 -19.61
C LEU A 81 -23.18 -13.28 -20.67
N SER A 82 -22.55 -13.23 -21.85
CA SER A 82 -22.83 -12.23 -22.89
C SER A 82 -24.29 -12.23 -23.36
N GLY A 83 -24.92 -13.40 -23.41
CA GLY A 83 -26.35 -13.59 -23.74
C GLY A 83 -27.28 -13.76 -22.54
N ALA A 84 -26.77 -13.66 -21.30
CA ALA A 84 -27.60 -13.83 -20.12
C ALA A 84 -28.38 -12.55 -19.78
N GLU A 85 -29.56 -12.73 -19.18
CA GLU A 85 -30.41 -11.66 -18.63
C GLU A 85 -29.61 -10.70 -17.73
N PRO A 86 -29.88 -9.37 -17.77
CA PRO A 86 -29.11 -8.37 -17.02
C PRO A 86 -29.03 -8.67 -15.51
N ALA A 87 -30.12 -9.12 -14.90
CA ALA A 87 -30.17 -9.44 -13.47
C ALA A 87 -29.25 -10.62 -13.10
N VAL A 88 -29.23 -11.67 -13.95
CA VAL A 88 -28.36 -12.84 -13.77
C VAL A 88 -26.90 -12.44 -13.89
N ARG A 89 -26.57 -11.60 -14.88
CA ARG A 89 -25.23 -11.07 -15.09
C ARG A 89 -24.74 -10.23 -13.91
N ALA A 90 -25.59 -9.34 -13.40
CA ALA A 90 -25.27 -8.47 -12.27
C ALA A 90 -25.00 -9.28 -11.00
N LYS A 91 -25.85 -10.28 -10.70
CA LYS A 91 -25.67 -11.15 -9.54
C LYS A 91 -24.38 -11.94 -9.61
N ALA A 92 -24.12 -12.63 -10.73
CA ALA A 92 -22.91 -13.43 -10.92
C ALA A 92 -21.63 -12.59 -10.82
N MET A 93 -21.61 -11.38 -11.40
CA MET A 93 -20.48 -10.46 -11.26
C MET A 93 -20.29 -9.98 -9.82
N SER A 94 -21.38 -9.66 -9.10
CA SER A 94 -21.33 -9.25 -7.70
C SER A 94 -20.74 -10.34 -6.81
N ASP A 95 -21.21 -11.58 -6.97
CA ASP A 95 -20.72 -12.72 -6.19
C ASP A 95 -19.25 -13.02 -6.50
N LEU A 96 -18.83 -12.92 -7.76
CA LEU A 96 -17.42 -13.01 -8.13
C LEU A 96 -16.57 -11.92 -7.47
N ILE A 97 -17.04 -10.67 -7.46
CA ILE A 97 -16.33 -9.55 -6.82
C ILE A 97 -16.19 -9.78 -5.31
N LYS A 98 -17.22 -10.30 -4.64
CA LYS A 98 -17.15 -10.66 -3.21
C LYS A 98 -16.09 -11.73 -2.96
N LYS A 99 -16.08 -12.79 -3.78
CA LYS A 99 -15.06 -13.86 -3.70
C LYS A 99 -13.65 -13.30 -3.89
N HIS A 100 -13.44 -12.43 -4.88
CA HIS A 100 -12.16 -11.78 -5.14
C HIS A 100 -11.70 -10.89 -3.97
N ARG A 101 -12.62 -10.12 -3.38
CA ARG A 101 -12.33 -9.30 -2.20
C ARG A 101 -11.93 -10.15 -1.00
N ALA A 102 -12.64 -11.25 -0.75
CA ALA A 102 -12.31 -12.19 0.32
C ALA A 102 -10.91 -12.81 0.12
N ALA A 103 -10.61 -13.27 -1.09
CA ALA A 103 -9.29 -13.82 -1.42
C ALA A 103 -8.17 -12.79 -1.26
N PHE A 104 -8.38 -11.56 -1.73
CA PHE A 104 -7.42 -10.46 -1.59
C PHE A 104 -7.15 -10.11 -0.12
N ASN A 105 -8.20 -10.01 0.69
CA ASN A 105 -8.08 -9.73 2.12
C ASN A 105 -7.35 -10.86 2.85
N LYS A 106 -7.64 -12.12 2.51
CA LYS A 106 -6.95 -13.29 3.07
C LYS A 106 -5.46 -13.26 2.74
N ALA A 107 -5.09 -13.02 1.48
CA ALA A 107 -3.70 -12.91 1.07
C ALA A 107 -2.98 -11.73 1.76
N ARG A 108 -3.63 -10.56 1.86
CA ARG A 108 -3.08 -9.41 2.59
C ARG A 108 -2.84 -9.71 4.07
N ALA A 109 -3.78 -10.39 4.72
CA ALA A 109 -3.65 -10.78 6.12
C ALA A 109 -2.51 -11.80 6.33
N ALA A 110 -2.36 -12.77 5.42
CA ALA A 110 -1.26 -13.73 5.44
C ALA A 110 0.11 -13.03 5.27
N ASN A 111 0.24 -12.15 4.27
CA ASN A 111 1.48 -11.41 4.03
C ASN A 111 1.83 -10.48 5.21
N LYS A 112 0.82 -9.87 5.85
CA LYS A 112 1.02 -9.09 7.07
C LYS A 112 1.52 -9.98 8.22
N ALA A 113 0.85 -11.10 8.48
CA ALA A 113 1.25 -12.02 9.56
C ALA A 113 2.66 -12.58 9.35
N GLU A 114 3.02 -12.91 8.11
CA GLU A 114 4.37 -13.34 7.75
C GLU A 114 5.40 -12.24 7.98
N SER A 115 5.11 -11.01 7.54
CA SER A 115 5.98 -9.85 7.76
C SER A 115 6.15 -9.54 9.25
N ASP A 116 5.07 -9.57 10.02
CA ASP A 116 5.08 -9.32 11.46
C ASP A 116 5.93 -10.38 12.18
N LYS A 117 5.82 -11.67 11.79
CA LYS A 117 6.67 -12.75 12.30
C LYS A 117 8.13 -12.57 11.91
N PHE A 118 8.39 -12.20 10.66
CA PHE A 118 9.73 -11.97 10.14
C PHE A 118 10.43 -10.84 10.91
N VAL A 119 9.75 -9.72 11.08
CA VAL A 119 10.25 -8.54 11.82
C VAL A 119 10.48 -8.87 13.29
N LYS A 120 9.57 -9.62 13.93
CA LYS A 120 9.74 -10.05 15.32
C LYS A 120 11.02 -10.87 15.51
N ASN A 121 11.37 -11.71 14.54
CA ASN A 121 12.59 -12.51 14.57
C ASN A 121 13.85 -11.72 14.16
N ASN A 122 13.68 -10.61 13.42
CA ASN A 122 14.77 -9.85 12.83
C ASN A 122 14.57 -8.33 13.00
N PRO A 123 14.50 -7.80 14.24
CA PRO A 123 14.17 -6.39 14.47
C PRO A 123 15.17 -5.40 13.85
N GLY A 124 16.44 -5.81 13.70
CA GLY A 124 17.47 -5.01 13.02
C GLY A 124 17.15 -4.74 11.54
N THR A 125 16.53 -5.70 10.85
CA THR A 125 16.17 -5.57 9.43
C THR A 125 15.08 -4.53 9.20
N GLU A 126 14.10 -4.44 10.11
CA GLU A 126 13.03 -3.44 10.01
C GLU A 126 13.55 -2.03 10.30
N ARG A 127 14.45 -1.89 11.28
CA ARG A 127 15.11 -0.62 11.59
C ARG A 127 15.92 -0.15 10.40
N ALA A 128 16.83 -0.98 9.88
CA ALA A 128 17.64 -0.64 8.72
C ALA A 128 16.78 -0.26 7.50
N TYR A 129 15.72 -1.03 7.23
CA TYR A 129 14.79 -0.74 6.14
C TYR A 129 14.06 0.61 6.32
N LYS A 130 13.53 0.91 7.52
CA LYS A 130 12.90 2.20 7.82
C LYS A 130 13.90 3.33 7.69
N GLU A 131 15.12 3.13 8.17
CA GLU A 131 16.17 4.12 8.13
C GLU A 131 16.57 4.48 6.69
N LEU A 132 16.66 3.49 5.79
CA LEU A 132 16.84 3.75 4.36
C LEU A 132 15.68 4.58 3.79
N LEU A 133 14.42 4.21 4.07
CA LEU A 133 13.25 4.95 3.59
C LEU A 133 13.21 6.41 4.07
N TYR A 134 13.51 6.66 5.35
CA TYR A 134 13.45 7.99 5.94
C TYR A 134 14.66 8.87 5.61
N SER A 135 15.79 8.26 5.23
CA SER A 135 16.99 8.98 4.77
C SER A 135 16.87 9.52 3.33
N GLY A 136 15.73 9.32 2.66
CA GLY A 136 15.54 9.70 1.25
C GLY A 136 16.37 8.86 0.26
N LEU A 137 17.11 7.87 0.76
CA LEU A 137 17.91 6.95 -0.05
C LEU A 137 17.01 5.90 -0.66
N ARG A 138 17.15 5.68 -1.98
CA ARG A 138 16.44 4.59 -2.64
C ARG A 138 16.89 3.25 -2.04
N VAL A 139 15.92 2.45 -1.62
CA VAL A 139 16.08 1.03 -1.27
C VAL A 139 16.16 0.19 -2.56
N GLU A 140 16.93 0.65 -3.54
CA GLU A 140 17.30 -0.17 -4.70
C GLU A 140 18.68 -0.76 -4.44
N GLU A 141 18.85 -2.03 -4.82
CA GLU A 141 20.15 -2.67 -4.89
C GLU A 141 21.04 -1.80 -5.79
N SER A 142 22.15 -1.32 -5.24
CA SER A 142 23.16 -0.63 -6.01
C SER A 142 23.60 -1.54 -7.16
N SER A 143 23.08 -1.31 -8.36
CA SER A 143 23.74 -1.82 -9.55
C SER A 143 24.97 -0.96 -9.76
N ALA A 144 26.07 -1.37 -9.13
CA ALA A 144 27.42 -0.94 -9.52
C ALA A 144 27.78 -1.50 -10.91
N ALA A 145 26.96 -1.19 -11.91
CA ALA A 145 27.14 -1.56 -13.30
C ALA A 145 26.31 -0.65 -14.21
N LEU A 146 26.61 0.66 -14.23
CA LEU A 146 26.29 1.55 -15.37
C LEU A 146 27.04 2.90 -15.34
N VAL A 147 28.23 2.94 -14.73
CA VAL A 147 29.23 3.96 -15.05
C VAL A 147 30.23 3.32 -16.02
N GLY A 148 29.79 3.25 -17.26
CA GLY A 148 30.57 2.86 -18.44
C GLY A 148 30.19 3.80 -19.58
N ILE A 149 30.27 5.10 -19.31
CA ILE A 149 30.32 6.12 -20.35
C ILE A 149 31.59 5.83 -21.15
N GLY A 150 31.42 5.26 -22.33
CA GLY A 150 32.50 4.91 -23.23
C GLY A 150 31.98 4.91 -24.66
N THR A 151 31.67 6.10 -25.17
CA THR A 151 31.81 6.32 -26.61
C THR A 151 33.28 6.17 -26.97
N PRO A 152 33.59 5.41 -28.02
CA PRO A 152 34.45 5.98 -29.04
C PRO A 152 33.83 5.84 -30.43
N LYS A 153 34.05 6.91 -31.20
CA LYS A 153 33.93 6.97 -32.66
C LYS A 153 34.50 5.72 -33.33
N GLN A 154 33.83 5.23 -34.38
CA GLN A 154 34.35 5.20 -35.76
C GLN A 154 33.18 5.34 -36.73
#